data_AF-A0AA92TMY2-F1
#
_entry.id   AF-A0AA92TMY2-F1
#
_cell.length_a   1.000
_cell.length_b   1.000
_cell.length_c   1.000
_cell.angle_alpha   90.00
_cell.angle_beta   90.00
_cell.angle_gamma   90.00
#
_symmetry.space_group_name_H-M   'P 1'
#
loop_
_entity.id
_entity.type
_entity.pdbx_description
1 polymer ?
#
loop_
_entity_poly.entity_id
_entity_poly.type
_entity_poly.pdbx_seq_one_letter_code
_entity_poly.pdbx_strand_id
1 'polypeptide(L)'
;MYISQHSDFILSPLIKILKDGIAASRAIGDGIDSYPMGEYLMQSLFLKMTGAQEQKMKCICWELATHDYDYRYDFLNKKKYGECSTYSSKNGIFNDLIEVIQKVQPSFEPSTLIDIAFLSKIQDHIEQLYSTSNLCIWQNREYVYFISKFRTVLNYRQLNYPIGPVKSYSLFQSALSKRYEEVVYRHRNRCAHNTLSYQVNKPDFSILASADFSYHSYFFRFALIVLIDEIFMALFRKYVSLQN
;
A
#
# COMPACT_ATOMS: atom_id res chain seq x y z
N MET A 1 -21.91 -17.37 -11.74
CA MET A 1 -20.98 -16.82 -10.74
C MET A 1 -20.86 -15.34 -11.01
N TYR A 2 -21.52 -14.49 -10.21
CA TYR A 2 -21.44 -13.04 -10.39
C TYR A 2 -20.19 -12.52 -9.69
N ILE A 3 -19.04 -12.63 -10.35
CA ILE A 3 -17.90 -11.80 -9.96
C ILE A 3 -18.28 -10.38 -10.40
N SER A 4 -18.53 -9.50 -9.43
CA SER A 4 -18.81 -8.11 -9.74
C SER A 4 -17.58 -7.49 -10.42
N GLN A 5 -17.76 -6.50 -11.29
CA GLN A 5 -16.64 -5.76 -11.89
C GLN A 5 -15.70 -5.17 -10.81
N HIS A 6 -16.22 -4.89 -9.62
CA HIS A 6 -15.43 -4.45 -8.47
C HIS A 6 -14.54 -5.56 -7.90
N SER A 7 -15.02 -6.80 -7.82
CA SER A 7 -14.23 -7.94 -7.34
C SER A 7 -12.99 -8.19 -8.21
N ASP A 8 -13.13 -8.13 -9.53
CA ASP A 8 -11.99 -8.26 -10.47
C ASP A 8 -10.96 -7.13 -10.28
N PHE A 9 -11.43 -5.90 -10.07
CA PHE A 9 -10.56 -4.76 -9.81
C PHE A 9 -9.83 -4.90 -8.46
N ILE A 10 -10.53 -5.30 -7.39
CA ILE A 10 -9.93 -5.50 -6.06
C ILE A 10 -8.81 -6.53 -6.13
N LEU A 11 -9.04 -7.64 -6.84
CA LEU A 11 -8.09 -8.76 -6.97
C LEU A 11 -6.96 -8.54 -7.97
N SER A 12 -6.96 -7.42 -8.69
CA SER A 12 -5.91 -7.04 -9.66
C SER A 12 -4.68 -6.45 -8.96
N PRO A 13 -3.51 -7.10 -8.92
CA PRO A 13 -2.38 -6.65 -8.09
C PRO A 13 -1.84 -5.27 -8.49
N LEU A 14 -1.68 -4.35 -7.53
CA LEU A 14 -1.11 -3.02 -7.79
C LEU A 14 0.36 -3.08 -8.22
N ILE A 15 1.09 -4.13 -7.86
CA ILE A 15 2.44 -4.37 -8.37
C ILE A 15 2.47 -4.47 -9.91
N LYS A 16 1.34 -4.80 -10.56
CA LYS A 16 1.22 -4.78 -12.02
C LYS A 16 1.41 -3.37 -12.59
N ILE A 17 0.86 -2.33 -11.95
CA ILE A 17 1.04 -0.93 -12.36
C ILE A 17 2.53 -0.57 -12.35
N LEU A 18 3.25 -1.01 -11.31
CA LEU A 18 4.69 -0.79 -11.18
C LEU A 18 5.48 -1.55 -12.25
N LYS A 19 5.13 -2.81 -12.52
CA LYS A 19 5.72 -3.62 -13.60
C LYS A 19 5.52 -2.98 -14.97
N ASP A 20 4.30 -2.53 -15.26
CA ASP A 20 3.96 -1.87 -16.53
C ASP A 20 4.74 -0.55 -16.68
N GLY A 21 4.88 0.21 -15.58
CA GLY A 21 5.71 1.41 -15.51
C GLY A 21 7.18 1.16 -15.80
N ILE A 22 7.76 0.12 -15.19
CA ILE A 22 9.15 -0.31 -15.41
C ILE A 22 9.34 -0.81 -16.85
N ALA A 23 8.38 -1.56 -17.39
CA ALA A 23 8.44 -2.03 -18.76
C ALA A 23 8.43 -0.86 -19.76
N ALA A 24 7.57 0.13 -19.53
CA ALA A 24 7.50 1.34 -20.36
C ALA A 24 8.77 2.18 -20.30
N SER A 25 9.50 2.15 -19.17
CA SER A 25 10.72 2.96 -19.00
C SER A 25 11.98 2.38 -19.62
N ARG A 26 11.97 1.10 -20.03
CA ARG A 26 13.14 0.44 -20.64
C ARG A 26 13.67 1.19 -21.88
N ALA A 27 12.78 1.80 -22.65
CA ALA A 27 13.14 2.54 -23.86
C ALA A 27 13.85 3.88 -23.58
N ILE A 28 13.80 4.40 -22.35
CA ILE A 28 14.41 5.69 -21.98
C ILE A 28 15.93 5.56 -21.84
N GLY A 29 16.44 4.37 -21.52
CA GLY A 29 17.87 4.13 -21.24
C GLY A 29 18.26 4.43 -19.79
N ASP A 30 19.58 4.46 -19.56
CA ASP A 30 20.21 4.56 -18.23
C ASP A 30 21.30 5.65 -18.13
N GLY A 31 21.46 6.46 -19.19
CA GLY A 31 22.38 7.59 -19.22
C GLY A 31 21.98 8.74 -18.28
N ILE A 32 22.90 9.67 -18.02
CA ILE A 32 22.66 10.84 -17.14
C ILE A 32 21.48 11.70 -17.61
N ASP A 33 21.27 11.76 -18.93
CA ASP A 33 20.14 12.43 -19.59
C ASP A 33 18.77 11.84 -19.20
N SER A 34 18.71 10.58 -18.77
CA SER A 34 17.48 9.93 -18.32
C SER A 34 17.08 10.23 -16.88
N TYR A 35 17.98 10.78 -16.05
CA TYR A 35 17.75 10.99 -14.62
C TYR A 35 16.58 11.95 -14.33
N PRO A 36 16.46 13.12 -15.00
CA PRO A 36 15.31 14.00 -14.79
C PRO A 36 13.98 13.32 -15.13
N MET A 37 13.96 12.50 -16.19
CA MET A 37 12.77 11.74 -16.58
C MET A 37 12.39 10.68 -15.53
N GLY A 38 13.37 10.09 -14.87
CA GLY A 38 13.16 9.13 -13.79
C GLY A 38 12.31 9.68 -12.65
N GLU A 39 12.54 10.93 -12.22
CA GLU A 39 11.75 11.56 -11.16
C GLU A 39 10.28 11.73 -11.56
N TYR A 40 10.02 12.27 -12.76
CA TYR A 40 8.66 12.45 -13.28
C TYR A 40 7.93 11.11 -13.43
N LEU A 41 8.62 10.07 -13.91
CA LEU A 41 8.04 8.73 -14.03
C LEU A 41 7.69 8.16 -12.65
N MET A 42 8.63 8.18 -11.70
CA MET A 42 8.40 7.60 -10.37
C MET A 42 7.29 8.34 -9.61
N GLN A 43 7.22 9.67 -9.73
CA GLN A 43 6.12 10.46 -9.18
C GLN A 43 4.77 10.09 -9.82
N SER A 44 4.74 9.94 -11.14
CA SER A 44 3.53 9.55 -11.87
C SER A 44 3.06 8.14 -11.51
N LEU A 45 3.98 7.18 -11.39
CA LEU A 45 3.68 5.82 -10.93
C LEU A 45 3.17 5.84 -9.50
N PHE A 46 3.78 6.64 -8.63
CA PHE A 46 3.34 6.78 -7.25
C PHE A 46 1.90 7.26 -7.15
N LEU A 47 1.54 8.33 -7.87
CA LEU A 47 0.16 8.84 -7.90
C LEU A 47 -0.83 7.81 -8.46
N LYS A 48 -0.47 7.11 -9.54
CA LYS A 48 -1.30 6.03 -10.12
C LYS A 48 -1.54 4.90 -9.10
N MET A 49 -0.49 4.45 -8.42
CA MET A 49 -0.59 3.37 -7.43
C MET A 49 -1.39 3.79 -6.19
N THR A 50 -1.17 5.00 -5.66
CA THR A 50 -1.95 5.48 -4.51
C THR A 50 -3.42 5.68 -4.87
N GLY A 51 -3.71 6.25 -6.05
CA GLY A 51 -5.09 6.45 -6.50
C GLY A 51 -5.80 5.12 -6.73
N ALA A 52 -5.14 4.14 -7.35
CA ALA A 52 -5.70 2.80 -7.51
C ALA A 52 -5.95 2.11 -6.16
N GLN A 53 -5.04 2.25 -5.19
CA GLN A 53 -5.24 1.71 -3.85
C GLN A 53 -6.43 2.36 -3.13
N GLU A 54 -6.58 3.68 -3.21
CA GLU A 54 -7.72 4.41 -2.63
C GLU A 54 -9.04 3.94 -3.24
N GLN A 55 -9.09 3.74 -4.55
CA GLN A 55 -10.28 3.20 -5.21
C GLN A 55 -10.57 1.75 -4.83
N LYS A 56 -9.53 0.91 -4.67
CA LYS A 56 -9.71 -0.45 -4.18
C LYS A 56 -10.33 -0.49 -2.80
N MET A 57 -9.87 0.37 -1.88
CA MET A 57 -10.45 0.49 -0.54
C MET A 57 -11.95 0.81 -0.59
N LYS A 58 -12.35 1.74 -1.46
CA LYS A 58 -13.77 2.09 -1.66
C LYS A 58 -14.57 0.92 -2.24
N CYS A 59 -14.02 0.24 -3.25
CA CYS A 59 -14.66 -0.94 -3.85
C CYS A 59 -14.87 -2.05 -2.82
N ILE A 60 -13.90 -2.31 -1.93
CA ILE A 60 -14.04 -3.28 -0.85
C ILE A 60 -15.21 -2.90 0.05
N CYS A 61 -15.29 -1.66 0.54
CA CYS A 61 -16.41 -1.21 1.37
C CYS A 61 -17.76 -1.38 0.67
N TRP A 62 -17.84 -1.09 -0.63
CA TRP A 62 -19.07 -1.25 -1.41
C TRP A 62 -19.47 -2.72 -1.59
N GLU A 63 -18.51 -3.62 -1.84
CA GLU A 63 -18.78 -5.06 -1.90
C GLU A 63 -19.29 -5.58 -0.55
N LEU A 64 -18.63 -5.23 0.56
CA LEU A 64 -19.10 -5.60 1.90
C LEU A 64 -20.50 -5.07 2.20
N ALA A 65 -20.75 -3.79 1.87
CA ALA A 65 -22.06 -3.17 2.05
C ALA A 65 -23.13 -3.77 1.14
N THR A 66 -22.77 -4.37 0.00
CA THR A 66 -23.74 -5.02 -0.89
C THR A 66 -24.35 -6.26 -0.23
N HIS A 67 -23.54 -7.01 0.52
CA HIS A 67 -23.95 -8.26 1.15
C HIS A 67 -24.42 -8.11 2.61
N ASP A 68 -23.89 -7.13 3.36
CA ASP A 68 -24.22 -6.89 4.77
C ASP A 68 -24.95 -5.54 4.94
N TYR A 69 -26.26 -5.60 5.21
CA TYR A 69 -27.11 -4.41 5.36
C TYR A 69 -26.81 -3.61 6.62
N ASP A 70 -26.41 -4.26 7.72
CA ASP A 70 -26.03 -3.58 8.96
C ASP A 70 -24.72 -2.83 8.74
N TYR A 71 -23.75 -3.49 8.09
CA TYR A 71 -22.51 -2.84 7.66
C TYR A 71 -22.79 -1.65 6.74
N ARG A 72 -23.71 -1.78 5.78
CA ARG A 72 -24.08 -0.66 4.88
C ARG A 72 -24.59 0.54 5.65
N TYR A 73 -25.46 0.32 6.63
CA TYR A 73 -25.98 1.41 7.45
C TYR A 73 -24.85 2.12 8.22
N ASP A 74 -23.95 1.35 8.83
CA ASP A 74 -22.82 1.91 9.59
C ASP A 74 -21.79 2.61 8.68
N PHE A 75 -21.50 2.03 7.52
CA PHE A 75 -20.59 2.59 6.52
C PHE A 75 -21.09 3.93 5.99
N LEU A 76 -22.38 4.05 5.67
CA LEU A 76 -22.94 5.28 5.09
C LEU A 76 -23.19 6.38 6.14
N ASN A 77 -23.54 6.02 7.38
CA ASN A 77 -23.99 6.99 8.38
C ASN A 77 -22.99 7.28 9.50
N LYS A 78 -22.13 6.31 9.86
CA LYS A 78 -21.25 6.42 11.05
C LYS A 78 -19.77 6.50 10.69
N LYS A 79 -19.33 5.76 9.67
CA LYS A 79 -17.90 5.67 9.30
C LYS A 79 -17.47 6.84 8.43
N LYS A 80 -16.28 7.38 8.71
CA LYS A 80 -15.68 8.52 7.99
C LYS A 80 -14.35 8.13 7.37
N TYR A 81 -14.37 7.24 6.38
CA TYR A 81 -13.15 6.81 5.70
C TYR A 81 -12.62 7.83 4.68
N GLY A 82 -13.44 8.81 4.28
CA GLY A 82 -13.07 9.87 3.33
C GLY A 82 -12.55 9.28 2.02
N GLU A 83 -11.38 9.77 1.57
CA GLU A 83 -10.71 9.26 0.36
C GLU A 83 -9.98 7.92 0.57
N CYS A 84 -10.04 7.34 1.77
CA CYS A 84 -9.32 6.09 2.12
C CYS A 84 -7.78 6.20 1.99
N SER A 85 -7.23 7.41 2.05
CA SER A 85 -5.78 7.67 1.90
C SER A 85 -5.00 7.50 3.21
N THR A 86 -5.61 7.80 4.36
CA THR A 86 -4.94 7.77 5.67
C THR A 86 -4.74 6.35 6.16
N TYR A 87 -3.74 6.13 7.03
CA TYR A 87 -3.56 4.85 7.71
C TYR A 87 -4.79 4.49 8.54
N SER A 88 -5.36 5.46 9.27
CA SER A 88 -6.54 5.23 10.10
C SER A 88 -7.71 4.67 9.31
N SER A 89 -7.99 5.26 8.13
CA SER A 89 -9.04 4.76 7.23
C SER A 89 -8.75 3.33 6.77
N LYS A 90 -7.52 3.03 6.34
CA LYS A 90 -7.12 1.68 5.90
C LYS A 90 -7.18 0.67 7.03
N ASN A 91 -6.75 1.03 8.23
CA ASN A 91 -6.85 0.19 9.41
C ASN A 91 -8.32 -0.11 9.76
N GLY A 92 -9.20 0.87 9.60
CA GLY A 92 -10.65 0.67 9.75
C GLY A 92 -11.18 -0.39 8.78
N ILE A 93 -10.90 -0.22 7.48
CA ILE A 93 -11.37 -1.16 6.43
C ILE A 93 -10.76 -2.55 6.61
N PHE A 94 -9.52 -2.64 7.09
CA PHE A 94 -8.89 -3.91 7.44
C PHE A 94 -9.67 -4.65 8.54
N ASN A 95 -10.09 -3.94 9.60
CA ASN A 95 -10.92 -4.52 10.65
C ASN A 95 -12.31 -4.89 10.13
N ASP A 96 -12.91 -4.05 9.29
CA ASP A 96 -14.21 -4.33 8.67
C ASP A 96 -14.22 -5.66 7.91
N LEU A 97 -13.17 -5.91 7.11
CA LEU A 97 -13.01 -7.18 6.40
C LEU A 97 -12.89 -8.37 7.36
N ILE A 98 -12.09 -8.23 8.41
CA ILE A 98 -11.90 -9.29 9.41
C ILE A 98 -13.22 -9.58 10.14
N GLU A 99 -13.94 -8.55 10.57
CA GLU A 99 -15.24 -8.67 11.25
C GLU A 99 -16.24 -9.43 10.37
N VAL A 100 -16.36 -9.04 9.09
CA VAL A 100 -17.27 -9.73 8.15
C VAL A 100 -16.85 -11.18 7.92
N ILE A 101 -15.55 -11.47 7.80
CA ILE A 101 -15.06 -12.85 7.71
C ILE A 101 -15.38 -13.64 8.99
N GLN A 102 -15.19 -13.03 10.17
CA GLN A 102 -15.43 -13.66 11.47
C GLN A 102 -16.93 -13.92 11.74
N LYS A 103 -17.84 -13.14 11.16
CA LYS A 103 -19.28 -13.44 11.19
C LYS A 103 -19.61 -14.81 10.58
N VAL A 104 -18.87 -15.22 9.54
CA VAL A 104 -19.06 -16.51 8.86
C VAL A 104 -18.15 -17.59 9.44
N GLN A 105 -16.90 -17.25 9.75
CA GLN A 105 -15.91 -18.16 10.34
C GLN A 105 -15.33 -17.55 11.63
N PRO A 106 -15.96 -17.77 12.80
CA PRO A 106 -15.56 -17.15 14.07
C PRO A 106 -14.13 -17.46 14.54
N SER A 107 -13.55 -18.58 14.08
CA SER A 107 -12.17 -18.98 14.38
C SER A 107 -11.12 -18.35 13.46
N PHE A 108 -11.52 -17.48 12.54
CA PHE A 108 -10.59 -16.85 11.60
C PHE A 108 -9.65 -15.86 12.31
N GLU A 109 -8.35 -16.05 12.09
CA GLU A 109 -7.30 -15.14 12.54
C GLU A 109 -6.47 -14.64 11.34
N PRO A 110 -6.15 -13.33 11.26
CA PRO A 110 -5.34 -12.79 10.16
C PRO A 110 -3.95 -13.42 10.04
N SER A 111 -3.37 -13.86 11.16
CA SER A 111 -2.09 -14.58 11.25
C SER A 111 -2.06 -15.86 10.40
N THR A 112 -3.22 -16.47 10.11
CA THR A 112 -3.31 -17.67 9.27
C THR A 112 -3.03 -17.41 7.79
N LEU A 113 -3.20 -16.16 7.33
CA LEU A 113 -2.96 -15.76 5.94
C LEU A 113 -1.72 -14.88 5.80
N ILE A 114 -1.44 -14.07 6.82
CA ILE A 114 -0.38 -13.07 6.82
C ILE A 114 0.70 -13.54 7.78
N ASP A 115 1.54 -14.45 7.30
CA ASP A 115 2.64 -15.03 8.05
C ASP A 115 4.02 -14.55 7.55
N ILE A 116 5.08 -15.13 8.09
CA ILE A 116 6.46 -14.80 7.71
C ILE A 116 6.72 -15.16 6.23
N ALA A 117 6.16 -16.26 5.74
CA ALA A 117 6.35 -16.72 4.36
C ALA A 117 5.65 -15.78 3.36
N PHE A 118 4.44 -15.32 3.68
CA PHE A 118 3.71 -14.30 2.92
C PHE A 118 4.54 -13.03 2.78
N LEU A 119 5.09 -12.52 3.89
CA LEU A 119 5.92 -11.32 3.88
C LEU A 119 7.21 -11.54 3.07
N SER A 120 7.92 -12.65 3.26
CA SER A 120 9.16 -12.94 2.53
C SER A 120 8.91 -12.98 1.03
N LYS A 121 7.84 -13.65 0.58
CA LYS A 121 7.48 -13.72 -0.84
C LYS A 121 7.29 -12.33 -1.47
N ILE A 122 6.62 -11.41 -0.75
CA ILE A 122 6.42 -10.04 -1.23
C ILE A 122 7.73 -9.28 -1.27
N GLN A 123 8.57 -9.43 -0.24
CA GLN A 123 9.89 -8.81 -0.20
C GLN A 123 10.77 -9.26 -1.37
N ASP A 124 10.85 -10.57 -1.60
CA ASP A 124 11.65 -11.17 -2.68
C ASP A 124 11.17 -10.65 -4.04
N HIS A 125 9.85 -10.58 -4.23
CA HIS A 125 9.25 -10.09 -5.47
C HIS A 125 9.54 -8.59 -5.70
N ILE A 126 9.50 -7.75 -4.66
CA ILE A 126 9.83 -6.33 -4.75
C ILE A 126 11.33 -6.14 -5.04
N GLU A 127 12.21 -6.86 -4.35
CA GLU A 127 13.66 -6.78 -4.56
C GLU A 127 14.04 -7.18 -5.98
N GLN A 128 13.47 -8.30 -6.48
CA GLN A 128 13.68 -8.75 -7.86
C GLN A 128 13.15 -7.73 -8.88
N LEU A 129 12.00 -7.11 -8.61
CA LEU A 129 11.41 -6.12 -9.50
C LEU A 129 12.31 -4.88 -9.62
N TYR A 130 12.87 -4.39 -8.52
CA TYR A 130 13.75 -3.23 -8.54
C TYR A 130 15.12 -3.51 -9.14
N SER A 131 15.73 -4.66 -8.81
CA SER A 131 17.08 -5.00 -9.29
C SER A 131 17.16 -5.12 -10.81
N THR A 132 16.02 -5.39 -11.47
CA THR A 132 15.91 -5.54 -12.92
C THR A 132 15.38 -4.29 -13.63
N SER A 133 15.28 -3.15 -12.94
CA SER A 133 14.64 -1.93 -13.44
C SER A 133 15.59 -0.74 -13.58
N ASN A 134 15.36 0.15 -14.54
CA ASN A 134 16.14 1.40 -14.67
C ASN A 134 15.98 2.33 -13.45
N LEU A 135 14.94 2.11 -12.63
CA LEU A 135 14.71 2.89 -11.41
C LEU A 135 15.89 2.82 -10.44
N CYS A 136 16.51 1.64 -10.31
CA CYS A 136 17.65 1.43 -9.41
C CYS A 136 18.94 2.10 -9.91
N ILE A 137 18.99 2.47 -11.19
CA ILE A 137 20.10 3.23 -11.77
C ILE A 137 19.86 4.71 -11.53
N TRP A 138 18.66 5.21 -11.88
CA TRP A 138 18.29 6.63 -11.74
C TRP A 138 18.34 7.13 -10.30
N GLN A 139 17.96 6.29 -9.32
CA GLN A 139 18.00 6.63 -7.89
C GLN A 139 18.86 5.62 -7.13
N ASN A 140 20.11 5.43 -7.58
CA ASN A 140 21.00 4.39 -7.06
C ASN A 140 21.29 4.54 -5.56
N ARG A 141 21.54 5.77 -5.08
CA ARG A 141 21.82 6.02 -3.66
C ARG A 141 20.64 5.57 -2.78
N GLU A 142 19.44 5.96 -3.17
CA GLU A 142 18.20 5.61 -2.49
C GLU A 142 17.91 4.11 -2.57
N TYR A 143 18.24 3.47 -3.69
CA TYR A 143 18.10 2.04 -3.89
C TYR A 143 19.05 1.23 -2.99
N VAL A 144 20.33 1.59 -2.93
CA VAL A 144 21.31 0.95 -2.06
C VAL A 144 20.90 1.08 -0.59
N TYR A 145 20.43 2.26 -0.19
CA TYR A 145 19.89 2.47 1.15
C TYR A 145 18.66 1.59 1.40
N PHE A 146 17.73 1.53 0.43
CA PHE A 146 16.55 0.67 0.50
C PHE A 146 16.94 -0.79 0.73
N ILE A 147 17.80 -1.40 -0.08
CA ILE A 147 18.21 -2.81 0.10
C ILE A 147 18.76 -3.04 1.51
N SER A 148 19.59 -2.13 2.01
CA SER A 148 20.24 -2.28 3.33
C SER A 148 19.27 -2.24 4.51
N LYS A 149 18.10 -1.60 4.36
CA LYS A 149 17.14 -1.37 5.46
C LYS A 149 15.78 -2.01 5.24
N PHE A 150 15.42 -2.38 4.02
CA PHE A 150 14.06 -2.77 3.63
C PHE A 150 13.49 -3.88 4.51
N ARG A 151 14.22 -5.00 4.64
CA ARG A 151 13.80 -6.14 5.48
C ARG A 151 13.81 -5.84 6.96
N THR A 152 14.66 -4.92 7.41
CA THR A 152 14.70 -4.45 8.80
C THR A 152 13.48 -3.58 9.12
N VAL A 153 13.06 -2.70 8.20
CA VAL A 153 11.88 -1.85 8.37
C VAL A 153 10.60 -2.66 8.25
N LEU A 154 10.46 -3.43 7.17
CA LEU A 154 9.30 -4.29 6.93
C LEU A 154 9.58 -5.69 7.49
N ASN A 155 9.78 -5.80 8.80
CA ASN A 155 9.93 -7.10 9.45
C ASN A 155 8.57 -7.65 9.93
N TYR A 156 8.49 -8.96 10.14
CA TYR A 156 7.26 -9.63 10.56
C TYR A 156 6.70 -9.10 11.90
N ARG A 157 7.53 -8.52 12.79
CA ARG A 157 7.02 -7.93 14.03
C ARG A 157 6.06 -6.77 13.76
N GLN A 158 6.17 -6.12 12.59
CA GLN A 158 5.22 -5.07 12.16
C GLN A 158 3.87 -5.63 11.69
N LEU A 159 3.78 -6.94 11.42
CA LEU A 159 2.58 -7.67 10.97
C LEU A 159 2.16 -8.77 11.95
N ASN A 160 2.69 -8.77 13.17
CA ASN A 160 2.34 -9.78 14.14
C ASN A 160 0.96 -9.49 14.73
N TYR A 161 -0.01 -10.35 14.43
CA TYR A 161 -1.38 -10.24 14.92
C TYR A 161 -1.57 -11.11 16.18
N PRO A 162 -2.21 -10.59 17.24
CA PRO A 162 -2.50 -11.38 18.44
C PRO A 162 -3.44 -12.55 18.12
N ILE A 163 -3.22 -13.67 18.82
CA ILE A 163 -4.02 -14.90 18.74
C ILE A 163 -5.12 -14.84 19.82
N GLY A 164 -6.33 -15.28 19.49
CA GLY A 164 -7.48 -15.30 20.40
C GLY A 164 -8.42 -14.10 20.29
N PRO A 165 -9.34 -13.92 21.27
CA PRO A 165 -10.39 -12.91 21.20
C PRO A 165 -9.81 -11.50 21.38
N VAL A 166 -9.84 -10.72 20.29
CA VAL A 166 -9.26 -9.38 20.22
C VAL A 166 -10.32 -8.42 19.71
N LYS A 167 -10.41 -7.24 20.35
CA LYS A 167 -11.41 -6.22 19.98
C LYS A 167 -11.18 -5.63 18.58
N SER A 168 -9.92 -5.44 18.20
CA SER A 168 -9.52 -4.89 16.91
C SER A 168 -8.06 -5.23 16.61
N TYR A 169 -7.76 -5.48 15.35
CA TYR A 169 -6.40 -5.70 14.85
C TYR A 169 -5.80 -4.40 14.31
N SER A 170 -4.48 -4.26 14.45
CA SER A 170 -3.72 -3.17 13.82
C SER A 170 -3.12 -3.68 12.51
N LEU A 171 -3.51 -3.11 11.36
CA LEU A 171 -2.96 -3.46 10.03
C LEU A 171 -1.43 -3.54 10.08
N PHE A 172 -0.81 -2.52 10.66
CA PHE A 172 0.60 -2.42 11.00
C PHE A 172 0.79 -2.06 12.48
N GLN A 173 1.88 -2.53 13.07
CA GLN A 173 2.32 -2.03 14.37
C GLN A 173 2.78 -0.56 14.30
N SER A 174 2.92 0.05 15.48
CA SER A 174 3.08 1.51 15.65
C SER A 174 4.23 2.16 14.88
N ALA A 175 5.32 1.43 14.59
CA ALA A 175 6.45 1.98 13.86
C ALA A 175 6.13 2.09 12.36
N LEU A 176 5.62 1.03 11.73
CA LEU A 176 5.30 1.00 10.31
C LEU A 176 4.05 1.84 9.96
N SER A 177 3.09 1.95 10.88
CA SER A 177 1.94 2.85 10.71
C SER A 177 2.36 4.33 10.66
N LYS A 178 3.22 4.78 11.59
CA LYS A 178 3.83 6.13 11.54
C LYS A 178 4.62 6.34 10.25
N ARG A 179 5.40 5.33 9.85
CA ARG A 179 6.17 5.36 8.60
C ARG A 179 5.28 5.60 7.38
N TYR A 180 4.16 4.89 7.30
CA TYR A 180 3.21 5.06 6.20
C TYR A 180 2.69 6.50 6.14
N GLU A 181 2.30 7.07 7.29
CA GLU A 181 1.80 8.45 7.36
C GLU A 181 2.86 9.46 6.87
N GLU A 182 4.11 9.29 7.31
CA GLU A 182 5.20 10.20 6.97
C GLU A 182 5.71 10.07 5.53
N VAL A 183 5.84 8.84 5.05
CA VAL A 183 6.52 8.53 3.78
C VAL A 183 5.55 8.50 2.60
N VAL A 184 4.35 7.93 2.80
CA VAL A 184 3.36 7.74 1.74
C VAL A 184 2.31 8.85 1.77
N TYR A 185 1.55 8.97 2.87
CA TYR A 185 0.40 9.88 2.92
C TYR A 185 0.80 11.35 2.74
N ARG A 186 1.80 11.83 3.49
CA ARG A 186 2.29 13.21 3.34
C ARG A 186 2.82 13.48 1.93
N HIS A 187 3.53 12.52 1.32
CA HIS A 187 4.04 12.71 -0.04
C HIS A 187 2.92 12.70 -1.10
N ARG A 188 1.90 11.86 -0.95
CA ARG A 188 0.68 11.88 -1.78
C ARG A 188 -0.01 13.23 -1.71
N ASN A 189 -0.21 13.76 -0.51
CA ASN A 189 -0.81 15.09 -0.35
C ASN A 189 0.04 16.19 -0.98
N ARG A 190 1.38 16.14 -0.83
CA ARG A 190 2.27 17.07 -1.54
C ARG A 190 2.11 16.98 -3.06
N CYS A 191 2.11 15.78 -3.64
CA CYS A 191 1.96 15.62 -5.08
C CYS A 191 0.59 16.09 -5.59
N ALA A 192 -0.48 15.86 -4.82
CA ALA A 192 -1.83 16.26 -5.20
C ALA A 192 -2.10 17.76 -5.04
N HIS A 193 -1.48 18.43 -4.05
CA HIS A 193 -1.72 19.84 -3.74
C HIS A 193 -0.66 20.79 -4.29
N ASN A 194 0.53 20.31 -4.69
CA ASN A 194 1.55 21.13 -5.35
C ASN A 194 1.29 21.31 -6.86
N THR A 195 0.03 21.24 -7.29
CA THR A 195 -0.40 21.47 -8.69
C THR A 195 -0.38 22.95 -9.09
N LEU A 196 -0.25 23.85 -8.12
CA LEU A 196 -0.18 25.31 -8.30
C LEU A 196 1.16 25.84 -7.76
N SER A 197 1.84 26.68 -8.54
CA SER A 197 3.21 27.17 -8.30
C SER A 197 3.43 27.92 -6.98
N TYR A 198 2.35 28.32 -6.28
CA TYR A 198 2.39 29.15 -5.07
C TYR A 198 2.24 28.37 -3.75
N GLN A 199 1.89 27.08 -3.77
CA GLN A 199 1.89 26.27 -2.55
C GLN A 199 3.25 25.58 -2.38
N VAL A 200 4.11 26.16 -1.54
CA VAL A 200 5.41 25.58 -1.20
C VAL A 200 5.25 24.56 -0.08
N ASN A 201 4.61 23.43 -0.36
CA ASN A 201 4.72 22.26 0.53
C ASN A 201 5.93 21.41 0.10
N LYS A 202 7.13 22.03 0.20
CA LYS A 202 8.43 21.39 -0.04
C LYS A 202 9.02 20.92 1.30
N PRO A 203 9.81 19.84 1.33
CA PRO A 203 10.60 19.51 2.53
C PRO A 203 11.50 20.69 2.86
N ASP A 204 11.57 21.07 4.13
CA ASP A 204 12.56 22.05 4.59
C ASP A 204 13.99 21.46 4.55
N PHE A 205 14.99 22.33 4.61
CA PHE A 205 16.39 21.90 4.56
C PHE A 205 16.76 20.98 5.74
N SER A 206 16.12 21.14 6.90
CA SER A 206 16.32 20.26 8.05
C SER A 206 15.84 18.82 7.79
N ILE A 207 14.72 18.65 7.10
CA ILE A 207 14.20 17.35 6.68
C ILE A 207 15.13 16.73 5.65
N LEU A 208 15.61 17.50 4.67
CA LEU A 208 16.56 17.02 3.65
C LEU A 208 17.90 16.59 4.28
N ALA A 209 18.37 17.30 5.29
CA ALA A 209 19.59 16.99 6.03
C ALA A 209 19.40 15.84 7.05
N SER A 210 18.16 15.44 7.34
CA SER A 210 17.89 14.40 8.32
C SER A 210 18.37 13.03 7.83
N ALA A 211 18.91 12.23 8.75
CA ALA A 211 19.30 10.85 8.44
C ALA A 211 18.11 9.99 7.97
N ASP A 212 16.89 10.37 8.38
CA ASP A 212 15.65 9.70 8.02
C ASP A 212 15.16 10.04 6.61
N PHE A 213 15.72 11.06 5.95
CA PHE A 213 15.33 11.45 4.59
C PHE A 213 15.42 10.30 3.59
N SER A 214 16.42 9.43 3.77
CA SER A 214 16.66 8.27 2.90
C SER A 214 15.48 7.29 2.85
N TYR A 215 14.61 7.28 3.86
CA TYR A 215 13.38 6.47 3.86
C TYR A 215 12.21 7.11 3.11
N HIS A 216 12.34 8.38 2.70
CA HIS A 216 11.37 9.04 1.84
C HIS A 216 11.57 8.69 0.36
N SER A 217 12.41 7.71 0.02
CA SER A 217 12.58 7.26 -1.36
C SER A 217 11.32 6.62 -1.94
N TYR A 218 11.20 6.66 -3.27
CA TYR A 218 10.10 5.98 -3.96
C TYR A 218 10.11 4.47 -3.73
N PHE A 219 11.27 3.85 -3.52
CA PHE A 219 11.38 2.41 -3.23
C PHE A 219 10.60 2.02 -1.96
N PHE A 220 10.74 2.78 -0.86
CA PHE A 220 9.96 2.56 0.35
C PHE A 220 8.47 2.85 0.14
N ARG A 221 8.15 3.94 -0.58
CA ARG A 221 6.77 4.31 -0.87
C ARG A 221 6.03 3.22 -1.63
N PHE A 222 6.59 2.77 -2.75
CA PHE A 222 6.05 1.69 -3.57
C PHE A 222 5.94 0.40 -2.77
N ALA A 223 6.96 0.04 -1.98
CA ALA A 223 6.94 -1.20 -1.21
C ALA A 223 5.82 -1.21 -0.14
N LEU A 224 5.59 -0.09 0.54
CA LEU A 224 4.49 0.04 1.50
C LEU A 224 3.12 -0.06 0.80
N ILE A 225 2.96 0.57 -0.36
CA ILE A 225 1.73 0.49 -1.15
C ILE A 225 1.47 -0.94 -1.58
N VAL A 226 2.47 -1.63 -2.14
CA VAL A 226 2.36 -3.04 -2.56
C VAL A 226 2.04 -3.94 -1.37
N LEU A 227 2.71 -3.79 -0.23
CA LEU A 227 2.43 -4.62 0.95
C LEU A 227 0.99 -4.48 1.42
N ILE A 228 0.48 -3.25 1.53
CA ILE A 228 -0.92 -3.02 1.89
C ILE A 228 -1.84 -3.72 0.88
N ASP A 229 -1.59 -3.55 -0.42
CA ASP A 229 -2.43 -4.15 -1.46
C ASP A 229 -2.49 -5.68 -1.37
N GLU A 230 -1.35 -6.32 -1.19
CA GLU A 230 -1.27 -7.79 -1.06
C GLU A 230 -2.02 -8.29 0.18
N ILE A 231 -1.93 -7.57 1.31
CA ILE A 231 -2.68 -7.90 2.53
C ILE A 231 -4.19 -7.84 2.27
N PHE A 232 -4.66 -6.75 1.66
CA PHE A 232 -6.08 -6.59 1.36
C PHE A 232 -6.58 -7.61 0.35
N MET A 233 -5.79 -7.92 -0.69
CA MET A 233 -6.14 -8.97 -1.65
C MET A 233 -6.21 -10.35 -0.97
N ALA A 234 -5.28 -10.68 -0.07
CA ALA A 234 -5.30 -11.96 0.64
C ALA A 234 -6.57 -12.12 1.50
N LEU A 235 -6.92 -11.08 2.26
CA LEU A 235 -8.15 -11.06 3.06
C LEU A 235 -9.40 -11.10 2.17
N PHE A 236 -9.44 -10.32 1.09
CA PHE A 236 -10.59 -10.28 0.21
C PHE A 236 -10.81 -11.63 -0.51
N ARG A 237 -9.73 -12.32 -0.91
CA ARG A 237 -9.84 -13.70 -1.45
C ARG A 237 -10.47 -14.65 -0.43
N LYS A 238 -10.08 -14.53 0.85
CA LYS A 238 -10.69 -15.33 1.92
C LYS A 238 -12.17 -15.00 2.09
N TYR A 239 -12.54 -13.71 2.11
CA TYR A 239 -13.93 -13.28 2.14
C TYR A 239 -14.75 -13.87 0.98
N VAL A 240 -14.29 -13.72 -0.26
CA VAL A 240 -14.98 -14.26 -1.44
C VAL A 240 -15.09 -15.79 -1.38
N SER A 241 -14.07 -16.49 -0.87
CA SER A 241 -14.11 -17.95 -0.74
C SER A 241 -15.18 -18.46 0.24
N LEU A 242 -15.64 -17.62 1.16
CA LEU A 242 -16.69 -17.94 2.14
C LEU A 242 -18.09 -17.59 1.65
N GLN A 243 -18.21 -16.86 0.54
CA GLN A 243 -19.50 -16.52 -0.10
C GLN A 243 -19.89 -17.56 -1.17
N ASN A 244 -18.98 -18.49 -1.51
CA ASN A 244 -19.22 -19.62 -2.40
C ASN A 244 -19.57 -20.88 -1.58
#